data_AF-A0A9X3S8E2-F1
#
_entry.id   AF-A0A9X3S8E2-F1
#
_cell.length_a   1.000
_cell.length_b   1.000
_cell.length_c   1.000
_cell.angle_alpha   90.00
_cell.angle_beta   90.00
_cell.angle_gamma   90.00
#
_symmetry.space_group_name_H-M   'P 1'
#
loop_
_entity.id
_entity.type
_entity.pdbx_description
1 polymer ?
#
loop_
_entity_poly.entity_id
_entity_poly.type
_entity_poly.pdbx_seq_one_letter_code
_entity_poly.pdbx_strand_id
1 'polypeptide(L)'
;MHPAAGRILTELQRALTAPEPLEALAALTQLRGALDAYEHEQVRRALRQGESFAAIAREVGISRQAAHRRYRGLTTAEPVYTPRMLRVLQLARGEAARMHAEFVEVEHVARVLAGRARPLSAGIGPTRVGPELRALLRELERPIEVEDLRRAIHAAAAA
;
A
#
# COMPACT_ATOMS: atom_id res chain seq x y z
N MET A 1 5.83 29.92 -9.96
CA MET A 1 5.96 29.61 -8.52
C MET A 1 4.97 28.50 -8.17
N HIS A 2 5.38 27.44 -7.46
CA HIS A 2 4.46 26.35 -7.10
C HIS A 2 3.35 26.90 -6.17
N PRO A 3 2.05 26.58 -6.36
CA PRO A 3 0.96 27.16 -5.56
C PRO A 3 1.13 26.87 -4.05
N ALA A 4 1.68 25.71 -3.70
CA ALA A 4 2.03 25.40 -2.30
C ALA A 4 3.15 26.29 -1.74
N ALA A 5 4.14 26.69 -2.57
CA ALA A 5 5.23 27.55 -2.12
C ALA A 5 4.74 28.95 -1.73
N GLY A 6 3.76 29.49 -2.47
CA GLY A 6 3.11 30.75 -2.09
C GLY A 6 2.43 30.65 -0.72
N ARG A 7 1.63 29.59 -0.50
CA ARG A 7 0.97 29.35 0.80
C ARG A 7 1.95 29.17 1.95
N ILE A 8 3.05 28.43 1.73
CA ILE A 8 4.09 28.23 2.75
C ILE A 8 4.68 29.57 3.18
N LEU A 9 5.07 30.42 2.24
CA LEU A 9 5.66 31.73 2.56
C LEU A 9 4.67 32.63 3.29
N THR A 10 3.41 32.66 2.85
CA THR A 10 2.34 33.44 3.50
C THR A 10 2.09 32.98 4.94
N GLU A 11 1.90 31.68 5.17
CA GLU A 11 1.59 31.18 6.51
C GLU A 11 2.81 31.24 7.44
N LEU A 12 4.03 31.08 6.92
CA LEU A 12 5.25 31.34 7.67
C LEU A 12 5.33 32.80 8.13
N GLN A 13 5.11 33.75 7.21
CA GLN A 13 5.11 35.16 7.57
C GLN A 13 4.05 35.47 8.63
N ARG A 14 2.81 35.00 8.45
CA ARG A 14 1.73 35.18 9.42
C ARG A 14 2.08 34.60 10.79
N ALA A 15 2.67 33.40 10.84
CA ALA A 15 3.08 32.78 12.10
C ALA A 15 4.16 33.58 12.84
N LEU A 16 5.07 34.22 12.11
CA LEU A 16 6.17 35.01 12.68
C LEU A 16 5.75 36.44 13.07
N THR A 17 4.74 37.02 12.41
CA THR A 17 4.35 38.43 12.62
C THR A 17 3.02 38.59 13.35
N ALA A 18 2.31 37.51 13.68
CA ALA A 18 1.05 37.59 14.40
C ALA A 18 1.27 38.17 15.81
N PRO A 19 0.50 39.21 16.20
CA PRO A 19 0.61 39.82 17.51
C PRO A 19 0.04 38.91 18.61
N GLU A 20 -0.99 38.12 18.30
CA GLU A 20 -1.66 37.25 19.25
C GLU A 20 -1.17 35.79 19.13
N PRO A 21 -0.81 35.12 20.25
CA PRO A 21 -0.30 33.75 20.22
C PRO A 21 -1.24 32.73 19.55
N LEU A 22 -2.55 32.88 19.71
CA LEU A 22 -3.53 31.97 19.10
C LEU A 22 -3.58 32.12 17.57
N GLU A 23 -3.37 33.32 17.04
CA GLU A 23 -3.27 33.55 15.60
C GLU A 23 -1.99 32.94 15.03
N ALA A 24 -0.87 33.06 15.75
CA ALA A 24 0.39 32.42 15.37
C ALA A 24 0.24 30.88 15.32
N LEU A 25 -0.42 30.27 16.30
CA LEU A 25 -0.69 28.83 16.32
C LEU A 25 -1.62 28.38 15.18
N ALA A 26 -2.61 29.19 14.84
CA ALA A 26 -3.47 28.93 13.68
C ALA A 26 -2.66 28.96 12.37
N ALA A 27 -1.79 29.96 12.20
CA ALA A 27 -0.91 30.05 11.04
C ALA A 27 0.10 28.88 10.98
N LEU A 28 0.67 28.45 12.12
CA LEU A 28 1.54 27.27 12.19
C LEU A 28 0.81 25.99 11.79
N THR A 29 -0.47 25.85 12.16
CA THR A 29 -1.29 24.71 11.73
C THR A 29 -1.46 24.69 10.22
N GLN A 30 -1.75 25.84 9.62
CA GLN A 30 -1.87 25.96 8.16
C GLN A 30 -0.53 25.75 7.44
N LEU A 31 0.56 26.25 8.00
CA LEU A 31 1.91 26.04 7.49
C LEU A 31 2.26 24.55 7.44
N ARG A 32 1.95 23.78 8.51
CA ARG A 32 2.16 22.33 8.54
C ARG A 32 1.38 21.63 7.42
N GLY A 33 0.10 21.96 7.24
CA GLY A 33 -0.70 21.40 6.15
C GLY A 33 -0.16 21.75 4.76
N ALA A 34 0.34 22.98 4.58
CA ALA A 34 0.96 23.40 3.32
C ALA A 34 2.28 22.67 3.05
N LEU A 35 3.09 22.43 4.08
CA LEU A 35 4.33 21.64 4.01
C LEU A 35 4.04 20.16 3.70
N ASP A 36 3.06 19.54 4.36
CA ASP A 36 2.65 18.16 4.09
C ASP A 36 2.19 17.99 2.63
N ALA A 37 1.40 18.93 2.11
CA ALA A 37 0.96 18.92 0.72
C ALA A 37 2.14 19.08 -0.26
N TYR A 38 3.11 19.92 0.06
CA TYR A 38 4.31 20.10 -0.75
C TYR A 38 5.21 18.86 -0.71
N GLU A 39 5.39 18.25 0.45
CA GLU A 39 6.11 16.99 0.63
C GLU A 39 5.51 15.89 -0.23
N HIS A 40 4.18 15.68 -0.16
CA HIS A 40 3.49 14.68 -0.97
C HIS A 40 3.72 14.89 -2.47
N GLU A 41 3.72 16.14 -2.94
CA GLU A 41 4.01 16.44 -4.34
C GLU A 41 5.46 16.13 -4.74
N GLN A 42 6.44 16.43 -3.89
CA GLN A 42 7.84 16.08 -4.15
C GLN A 42 8.04 14.56 -4.14
N VAL A 43 7.42 13.86 -3.19
CA VAL A 43 7.42 12.38 -3.16
C VAL A 43 6.80 11.83 -4.44
N ARG A 44 5.66 12.35 -4.88
CA ARG A 44 5.02 11.95 -6.14
C ARG A 44 5.96 12.17 -7.33
N ARG A 45 6.72 13.26 -7.36
CA ARG A 45 7.71 13.56 -8.42
C ARG A 45 8.87 12.57 -8.38
N ALA A 46 9.46 12.33 -7.21
CA ALA A 46 10.54 11.36 -7.01
C ALA A 46 10.11 9.95 -7.47
N LEU A 47 8.91 9.51 -7.06
CA LEU A 47 8.36 8.21 -7.49
C LEU A 47 8.19 8.15 -9.02
N ARG A 48 7.72 9.21 -9.67
CA ARG A 48 7.64 9.27 -11.15
C ARG A 48 8.99 9.24 -11.84
N GLN A 49 10.04 9.69 -11.16
CA GLN A 49 11.42 9.64 -11.65
C GLN A 49 12.08 8.27 -11.39
N GLY A 50 11.37 7.32 -10.77
CA GLY A 50 11.87 5.98 -10.50
C GLY A 50 12.56 5.83 -9.14
N GLU A 51 12.50 6.84 -8.28
CA GLU A 51 13.07 6.75 -6.93
C GLU A 51 12.34 5.70 -6.09
N SER A 52 13.11 4.98 -5.27
CA SER A 52 12.56 3.96 -4.39
C SER A 52 12.00 4.56 -3.09
N PHE A 53 11.02 3.90 -2.47
CA PHE A 53 10.55 4.26 -1.12
C PHE A 53 11.68 4.27 -0.09
N ALA A 54 12.73 3.47 -0.27
CA ALA A 54 13.89 3.47 0.63
C ALA A 54 14.73 4.74 0.48
N ALA A 55 14.92 5.23 -0.74
CA ALA A 55 15.60 6.50 -1.00
C ALA A 55 14.81 7.67 -0.40
N ILE A 56 13.50 7.72 -0.67
CA ILE A 56 12.60 8.74 -0.11
C ILE A 56 12.59 8.71 1.43
N ALA A 57 12.51 7.52 2.02
CA ALA A 57 12.50 7.36 3.48
C ALA A 57 13.76 7.94 4.15
N ARG A 58 14.93 7.75 3.52
CA ARG A 58 16.22 8.26 3.98
C ARG A 58 16.26 9.79 4.00
N GLU A 59 15.73 10.44 2.96
CA GLU A 59 15.69 11.91 2.88
C GLU A 59 14.66 12.53 3.83
N VAL A 60 13.52 11.86 4.03
CA VAL A 60 12.46 12.32 4.94
C VAL A 60 12.78 12.01 6.42
N GLY A 61 13.75 11.13 6.68
CA GLY A 61 14.14 10.74 8.05
C GLY A 61 13.18 9.74 8.71
N ILE A 62 12.53 8.88 7.92
CA ILE A 62 11.60 7.84 8.41
C ILE A 62 12.05 6.45 7.96
N SER A 63 11.44 5.40 8.53
CA SER A 63 11.71 4.04 8.07
C SER A 63 11.11 3.77 6.68
N ARG A 64 11.71 2.83 5.93
CA ARG A 64 11.16 2.37 4.63
C ARG A 64 9.70 1.93 4.73
N GLN A 65 9.34 1.24 5.79
CA GLN A 65 7.97 0.77 6.03
C GLN A 65 7.02 1.94 6.31
N ALA A 66 7.45 2.94 7.07
CA ALA A 66 6.67 4.15 7.32
C ALA A 66 6.44 4.95 6.02
N ALA A 67 7.48 5.07 5.17
CA ALA A 67 7.38 5.71 3.87
C ALA A 67 6.42 4.96 2.93
N HIS A 68 6.53 3.64 2.85
CA HIS A 68 5.59 2.83 2.06
C HIS A 68 4.15 3.05 2.55
N ARG A 69 3.90 2.97 3.85
CA ARG A 69 2.56 3.19 4.42
C ARG A 69 2.00 4.58 4.11
N ARG A 70 2.82 5.62 4.24
CA ARG A 70 2.42 7.03 4.03
C ARG A 70 2.21 7.37 2.56
N TYR A 71 3.05 6.83 1.67
CA TYR A 71 3.16 7.29 0.29
C TYR A 71 2.74 6.27 -0.78
N ARG A 72 2.38 5.03 -0.42
CA ARG A 72 1.95 4.01 -1.41
C ARG A 72 0.80 4.46 -2.30
N GLY A 73 -0.10 5.31 -1.82
CA GLY A 73 -1.22 5.84 -2.63
C GLY A 73 -0.81 6.88 -3.67
N LEU A 74 0.44 7.35 -3.64
CA LEU A 74 0.98 8.34 -4.58
C LEU A 74 1.62 7.70 -5.81
N THR A 75 1.80 6.37 -5.81
CA THR A 75 2.32 5.64 -6.98
C THR A 75 1.19 5.34 -7.96
N THR A 76 1.47 5.51 -9.25
CA THR A 76 0.64 5.00 -10.34
C THR A 76 1.23 3.74 -10.97
N ALA A 77 2.40 3.29 -10.48
CA ALA A 77 3.06 2.10 -11.00
C ALA A 77 2.24 0.86 -10.66
N GLU A 78 2.08 -0.03 -11.63
CA GLU A 78 1.49 -1.33 -11.40
C GLU A 78 2.24 -2.09 -10.29
N PRO A 79 1.54 -2.86 -9.46
CA PRO A 79 2.18 -3.65 -8.42
C PRO A 79 3.22 -4.60 -9.00
N VAL A 80 4.46 -4.48 -8.53
CA VAL A 80 5.53 -5.40 -8.92
C VAL A 80 5.36 -6.73 -8.20
N TYR A 81 5.22 -7.80 -8.99
CA TYR A 81 5.02 -9.15 -8.50
C TYR A 81 6.35 -9.89 -8.38
N THR A 82 6.69 -10.33 -7.17
CA THR A 82 7.94 -11.08 -6.96
C THR A 82 7.87 -12.47 -7.60
N PRO A 83 9.00 -13.07 -8.04
CA PRO A 83 9.02 -14.43 -8.58
C PRO A 83 8.42 -15.46 -7.61
N ARG A 84 8.64 -15.29 -6.31
CA ARG A 84 8.04 -16.13 -5.27
C ARG A 84 6.53 -16.03 -5.25
N MET A 85 5.98 -14.81 -5.35
CA MET A 85 4.53 -14.60 -5.37
C MET A 85 3.91 -15.21 -6.63
N LEU A 86 4.52 -14.97 -7.79
CA LEU A 86 4.09 -15.58 -9.06
C LEU A 86 4.08 -17.11 -8.98
N ARG A 87 5.09 -17.71 -8.34
CA ARG A 87 5.15 -19.16 -8.12
C ARG A 87 4.01 -19.66 -7.23
N VAL A 88 3.68 -18.95 -6.15
CA VAL A 88 2.52 -19.30 -5.29
C VAL A 88 1.23 -19.26 -6.08
N LEU A 89 1.03 -18.23 -6.91
CA LEU A 89 -0.17 -18.11 -7.75
C LEU A 89 -0.22 -19.19 -8.84
N GLN A 90 0.91 -19.55 -9.44
CA GLN A 90 1.00 -20.68 -10.38
C GLN A 90 0.61 -22.01 -9.73
N LEU A 91 1.07 -22.25 -8.50
CA LEU A 91 0.70 -23.45 -7.74
C LEU A 91 -0.80 -23.46 -7.39
N ALA A 92 -1.36 -22.31 -7.00
CA ALA A 92 -2.79 -22.20 -6.68
C ALA A 92 -3.67 -22.48 -7.91
N ARG A 93 -3.25 -22.02 -9.10
CA ARG A 93 -3.91 -22.35 -10.37
C ARG A 93 -3.86 -23.85 -10.67
N GLY A 94 -2.72 -24.50 -10.40
CA GLY A 94 -2.59 -25.94 -10.54
C GLY A 94 -3.51 -26.71 -9.59
N GLU A 95 -3.61 -26.30 -8.32
CA GLU A 95 -4.53 -26.90 -7.35
C GLU A 95 -6.00 -26.76 -7.79
N ALA A 96 -6.40 -25.57 -8.28
CA ALA A 96 -7.73 -25.36 -8.85
C ALA A 96 -8.01 -26.29 -10.04
N ALA A 97 -7.03 -26.46 -10.94
CA ALA A 97 -7.16 -27.38 -12.07
C ALA A 97 -7.36 -28.83 -11.63
N ARG A 98 -6.64 -29.29 -10.60
CA ARG A 98 -6.80 -30.65 -10.05
C ARG A 98 -8.15 -30.89 -9.43
N MET A 99 -8.75 -29.84 -8.88
CA MET A 99 -10.09 -29.89 -8.32
C MET A 99 -11.18 -29.71 -9.39
N HIS A 100 -10.80 -29.64 -10.67
CA HIS A 100 -11.70 -29.33 -11.78
C HIS A 100 -12.45 -28.01 -11.59
N ALA A 101 -11.85 -27.08 -10.84
CA ALA A 101 -12.44 -25.78 -10.58
C ALA A 101 -12.27 -24.86 -11.80
N GLU A 102 -13.36 -24.18 -12.16
CA GLU A 102 -13.38 -23.18 -13.25
C GLU A 102 -12.68 -21.86 -12.83
N PHE A 103 -12.46 -21.67 -11.53
CA PHE A 103 -11.93 -20.44 -10.94
C PHE A 103 -10.87 -20.73 -9.88
N VAL A 104 -9.97 -19.78 -9.67
CA VAL A 104 -9.10 -19.77 -8.48
C VAL A 104 -9.86 -19.13 -7.33
N GLU A 105 -10.19 -19.95 -6.33
CA GLU A 105 -10.77 -19.53 -5.05
C GLU A 105 -9.75 -19.52 -3.89
N VAL A 106 -10.14 -18.92 -2.76
CA VAL A 106 -9.31 -18.76 -1.55
C VAL A 106 -8.71 -20.08 -1.08
N GLU A 107 -9.49 -21.16 -1.10
CA GLU A 107 -9.06 -22.48 -0.66
C GLU A 107 -7.82 -23.00 -1.40
N HIS A 108 -7.69 -22.69 -2.70
CA HIS A 108 -6.56 -23.13 -3.51
C HIS A 108 -5.28 -22.38 -3.11
N VAL A 109 -5.40 -21.07 -2.84
CA VAL A 109 -4.29 -20.25 -2.34
C VAL A 109 -3.89 -20.69 -0.93
N ALA A 110 -4.87 -20.94 -0.06
CA ALA A 110 -4.64 -21.38 1.32
C ALA A 110 -3.91 -22.72 1.38
N ARG A 111 -4.26 -23.69 0.52
CA ARG A 111 -3.57 -24.98 0.43
C ARG A 111 -2.10 -24.84 0.03
N VAL A 112 -1.77 -23.93 -0.90
CA VAL A 112 -0.38 -23.63 -1.28
C VAL A 112 0.39 -23.02 -0.11
N LEU A 113 -0.19 -22.03 0.57
CA LEU A 113 0.45 -21.37 1.70
C LEU A 113 0.66 -22.31 2.90
N ALA A 114 -0.27 -23.24 3.11
CA ALA A 114 -0.16 -24.29 4.13
C ALA A 114 0.87 -25.38 3.77
N GLY A 115 1.57 -25.27 2.64
CA GLY A 115 2.54 -26.27 2.18
C GLY A 115 1.90 -27.59 1.73
N ARG A 116 0.59 -27.61 1.49
CA ARG A 116 -0.18 -28.80 1.11
C ARG A 116 -0.36 -28.95 -0.40
N ALA A 117 0.02 -27.95 -1.19
CA ALA A 117 -0.06 -28.01 -2.64
C ALA A 117 1.06 -28.86 -3.24
N ARG A 118 0.72 -29.66 -4.26
CA ARG A 118 1.71 -30.39 -5.05
C ARG A 118 2.10 -29.57 -6.28
N PRO A 119 3.40 -29.51 -6.65
CA PRO A 119 3.79 -28.86 -7.89
C PRO A 119 3.20 -29.59 -9.09
N LEU A 120 2.54 -28.84 -9.97
CA LEU A 120 2.09 -29.28 -11.29
C LEU A 120 2.95 -28.67 -12.38
N SER A 121 3.03 -29.36 -13.52
CA SER A 121 3.62 -28.85 -14.75
C SER A 121 2.99 -27.51 -15.12
N ALA A 122 3.84 -26.51 -15.38
CA ALA A 122 3.41 -25.13 -15.60
C ALA A 122 2.40 -25.01 -16.76
N GLY A 123 1.34 -24.23 -16.55
CA GLY A 123 0.44 -23.75 -17.63
C GLY A 123 -1.00 -24.24 -17.59
N ILE A 124 -1.35 -25.24 -16.77
CA ILE A 124 -2.70 -25.83 -16.73
C ILE A 124 -3.47 -25.29 -15.53
N GLY A 125 -4.58 -24.60 -15.78
CA GLY A 125 -5.52 -24.16 -14.74
C GLY A 125 -6.14 -22.78 -14.97
N PRO A 126 -7.23 -22.46 -14.25
CA PRO A 126 -8.00 -21.25 -14.47
C PRO A 126 -7.16 -19.99 -14.25
N THR A 127 -7.46 -18.94 -15.01
CA THR A 127 -6.85 -17.60 -14.88
C THR A 127 -7.79 -16.61 -14.21
N ARG A 128 -9.08 -16.96 -14.10
CA ARG A 128 -10.09 -16.12 -13.46
C ARG A 128 -10.14 -16.41 -11.96
N VAL A 129 -10.25 -15.33 -11.19
CA VAL A 129 -10.58 -15.38 -9.77
C VAL A 129 -12.05 -15.75 -9.61
N GLY A 130 -12.42 -16.49 -8.57
CA GLY A 130 -13.82 -16.86 -8.31
C GLY A 130 -14.61 -15.79 -7.54
N PRO A 131 -15.95 -15.92 -7.45
CA PRO A 131 -16.81 -14.96 -6.78
C PRO A 131 -16.51 -14.79 -5.28
N GLU A 132 -16.14 -15.85 -4.57
CA GLU A 132 -15.87 -15.78 -3.12
C GLU A 132 -14.58 -15.02 -2.84
N LEU A 133 -13.50 -15.37 -3.53
CA LEU A 133 -12.24 -14.64 -3.45
C LEU A 133 -12.41 -13.18 -3.90
N ARG A 134 -13.25 -12.88 -4.91
CA ARG A 134 -13.60 -11.50 -5.28
C ARG A 134 -14.37 -10.74 -4.19
N ALA A 135 -15.28 -11.41 -3.48
CA ALA A 135 -16.02 -10.78 -2.39
C ALA A 135 -15.06 -10.38 -1.26
N LEU A 136 -14.22 -11.33 -0.83
CA LEU A 136 -13.21 -11.10 0.19
C LEU A 136 -12.21 -10.02 -0.22
N LEU A 137 -11.73 -10.02 -1.46
CA LEU A 137 -10.82 -8.96 -1.95
C LEU A 137 -11.48 -7.58 -1.98
N ARG A 138 -12.81 -7.48 -2.17
CA ARG A 138 -13.54 -6.20 -2.15
C ARG A 138 -13.79 -5.67 -0.74
N GLU A 139 -13.89 -6.55 0.24
CA GLU A 139 -13.93 -6.18 1.67
C GLU A 139 -12.60 -5.58 2.14
N LEU A 140 -11.52 -5.81 1.42
CA LEU A 140 -10.22 -5.21 1.71
C LEU A 140 -10.15 -3.78 1.18
N GLU A 141 -10.49 -2.82 2.03
CA GLU A 141 -10.35 -1.38 1.74
C GLU A 141 -8.89 -0.96 1.44
N ARG A 142 -7.93 -1.79 1.83
CA ARG A 142 -6.49 -1.60 1.59
C ARG A 142 -5.76 -2.95 1.53
N PRO A 143 -4.55 -3.02 0.94
CA PRO A 143 -3.74 -4.23 0.96
C PRO A 143 -3.54 -4.75 2.39
N ILE A 144 -3.77 -6.06 2.62
CA ILE A 144 -3.52 -6.71 3.91
C ILE A 144 -2.02 -6.71 4.18
N GLU A 145 -1.61 -6.05 5.25
CA GLU A 145 -0.27 -6.15 5.80
C GLU A 145 -0.16 -7.39 6.71
N VAL A 146 1.06 -7.90 6.91
CA VAL A 146 1.32 -9.04 7.81
C VAL A 146 0.75 -8.80 9.22
N GLU A 147 0.80 -7.56 9.69
CA GLU A 147 0.27 -7.19 11.01
C GLU A 147 -1.27 -7.14 11.04
N ASP A 148 -1.91 -6.79 9.92
CA ASP A 148 -3.36 -6.86 9.77
C ASP A 148 -3.82 -8.31 9.76
N LEU A 149 -3.09 -9.20 9.06
CA LEU A 149 -3.31 -10.64 9.09
C LEU A 149 -3.13 -11.21 10.51
N ARG A 150 -2.08 -10.80 11.23
CA ARG A 150 -1.84 -11.23 12.61
C ARG A 150 -2.99 -10.82 13.53
N ARG A 151 -3.47 -9.58 13.42
CA ARG A 151 -4.63 -9.09 14.17
C ARG A 151 -5.92 -9.83 13.81
N ALA A 152 -6.16 -10.07 12.53
CA ALA A 152 -7.32 -10.82 12.06
C ALA A 152 -7.31 -12.27 12.58
N ILE A 153 -6.15 -12.94 12.58
CA ILE A 153 -6.00 -14.29 13.16
C ILE A 153 -6.30 -14.28 14.66
N HIS A 154 -5.80 -13.29 15.40
CA HIS A 154 -6.12 -13.15 16.82
C HIS A 154 -7.61 -12.89 17.07
N ALA A 155 -8.25 -12.04 16.24
CA ALA A 155 -9.68 -11.77 16.34
C ALA A 155 -10.53 -13.00 16.00
N ALA A 156 -10.15 -13.76 14.97
CA ALA A 156 -10.83 -14.98 14.55
C ALA A 156 -10.69 -16.13 15.56
N ALA A 157 -9.63 -16.15 16.37
CA ALA A 157 -9.47 -17.12 17.46
C ALA A 157 -10.33 -16.79 18.70
N ALA A 158 -10.91 -15.59 18.75
CA ALA A 158 -11.75 -15.11 19.85
C ALA A 158 -13.25 -15.05 19.48
N ALA A 159 -13.61 -15.41 18.25
CA ALA A 159 -14.98 -15.49 17.72
C ALA A 159 -15.45 -16.94 17.66
#